data_AF-A0A8T6ILA2-F1
#
_entry.id   AF-A0A8T6ILA2-F1
#
_cell.length_a   1.000
_cell.length_b   1.000
_cell.length_c   1.000
_cell.angle_alpha   90.00
_cell.angle_beta   90.00
_cell.angle_gamma   90.00
#
_symmetry.space_group_name_H-M   'P 1'
#
loop_
_entity.id
_entity.type
_entity.pdbx_description
1 polymer ?
#
loop_
_entity_poly.entity_id
_entity_poly.type
_entity_poly.pdbx_seq_one_letter_code
_entity_poly.pdbx_strand_id
1 'polypeptide(L)'
;QTLTTEAGDRGARSLGEVHELVRKDIEHSDGRQLAATLRRDLIMPMVALNRGERKEYPRVIIEREVPPDRKLISEVLEALVPMGLRVKADEVRQIMGFEMPADADEVLEAPTPPPMQPGQDGPPDPATARALTLALGQARPAAVADAIDLAVAHATGDWEPLMDPVLKPVFATARDALESGGLATFRERLPGLLDDMDDASVTRLLHHLTFSAELSGDAIPPDGET
;
A
#
# COMPACT_ATOMS: atom_id res chain seq x y z
N GLN A 1 -9.25 24.29 11.51
CA GLN A 1 -8.00 23.72 12.04
C GLN A 1 -6.90 24.75 11.81
N THR A 2 -6.15 25.08 12.85
CA THR A 2 -5.01 26.01 12.79
C THR A 2 -3.73 25.21 12.97
N LEU A 3 -2.84 25.31 11.98
CA LEU A 3 -1.50 24.74 11.96
C LEU A 3 -0.71 25.15 13.22
N THR A 4 -0.14 24.16 13.92
CA THR A 4 0.99 24.37 14.83
C THR A 4 2.22 23.77 14.20
N THR A 5 3.30 24.53 14.25
CA THR A 5 4.54 24.50 13.47
C THR A 5 5.50 23.35 13.81
N GLU A 6 5.05 22.10 13.76
CA GLU A 6 5.92 20.92 13.93
C GLU A 6 5.43 19.76 13.04
N ALA A 7 5.44 19.96 11.72
CA ALA A 7 5.38 18.84 10.78
C ALA A 7 6.78 18.68 10.19
N GLY A 8 7.65 17.96 10.90
CA GLY A 8 8.96 17.57 10.36
C GLY A 8 8.78 16.78 9.06
N ASP A 9 9.71 16.99 8.12
CA ASP A 9 9.65 16.57 6.70
C ASP A 9 9.27 15.09 6.46
N ARG A 10 9.41 14.20 7.45
CA ARG A 10 9.04 12.78 7.32
C ARG A 10 7.56 12.47 7.62
N GLY A 11 6.85 13.33 8.35
CA GLY A 11 5.39 13.22 8.60
C GLY A 11 4.52 13.99 7.62
N ALA A 12 5.12 14.88 6.82
CA ALA A 12 4.43 15.81 5.94
C ALA A 12 3.72 15.11 4.75
N ARG A 13 4.28 14.02 4.21
CA ARG A 13 3.65 13.25 3.11
C ARG A 13 2.39 12.52 3.56
N SER A 14 2.45 11.76 4.66
CA SER A 14 1.29 11.07 5.23
C SER A 14 0.21 12.05 5.71
N LEU A 15 0.61 13.20 6.25
CA LEU A 15 -0.31 14.27 6.63
C LEU A 15 -0.97 14.93 5.39
N GLY A 16 -0.20 15.13 4.32
CA GLY A 16 -0.70 15.64 3.05
C GLY A 16 -1.71 14.70 2.39
N GLU A 17 -1.46 13.39 2.43
CA GLU A 17 -2.39 12.36 1.94
C GLU A 17 -3.70 12.38 2.73
N VAL A 18 -3.65 12.46 4.07
CA VAL A 18 -4.84 12.58 4.91
C VAL A 18 -5.61 13.87 4.61
N HIS A 19 -4.93 15.00 4.42
CA HIS A 19 -5.58 16.25 4.03
C HIS A 19 -6.25 16.16 2.66
N GLU A 20 -5.65 15.48 1.68
CA GLU A 20 -6.25 15.29 0.36
C GLU A 20 -7.49 14.38 0.44
N LEU A 21 -7.47 13.33 1.26
CA LEU A 21 -8.64 12.49 1.51
C LEU A 21 -9.79 13.29 2.16
N VAL A 22 -9.48 14.10 3.18
CA VAL A 22 -10.48 14.96 3.83
C VAL A 22 -11.05 15.98 2.85
N ARG A 23 -10.22 16.57 1.99
CA ARG A 23 -10.68 17.51 0.94
C ARG A 23 -11.64 16.83 -0.03
N LYS A 24 -11.32 15.61 -0.49
CA LYS A 24 -12.18 14.82 -1.37
C LYS A 24 -13.51 14.46 -0.71
N ASP A 25 -13.50 14.10 0.57
CA ASP A 25 -14.72 13.79 1.31
C ASP A 25 -15.63 15.01 1.46
N ILE A 26 -15.04 16.17 1.75
CA ILE A 26 -15.78 17.44 1.81
C ILE A 26 -16.33 17.78 0.42
N GLU A 27 -15.52 17.70 -0.64
CA GLU A 27 -15.92 17.96 -2.02
C GLU A 27 -17.13 17.09 -2.43
N HIS A 28 -17.10 15.79 -2.11
CA HIS A 28 -18.19 14.87 -2.42
C HIS A 28 -19.44 15.13 -1.56
N SER A 29 -19.27 15.47 -0.29
CA SER A 29 -20.37 15.87 0.59
C SER A 29 -21.06 17.13 0.08
N ASP A 30 -20.29 18.14 -0.31
CA ASP A 30 -20.79 19.40 -0.84
C ASP A 30 -21.49 19.20 -2.19
N GLY A 31 -20.91 18.38 -3.09
CA GLY A 31 -21.54 17.98 -4.35
C GLY A 31 -22.90 17.32 -4.14
N ARG A 32 -23.02 16.42 -3.15
CA ARG A 32 -24.29 15.77 -2.79
C ARG A 32 -25.32 16.76 -2.23
N GLN A 33 -24.89 17.69 -1.37
CA GLN A 33 -25.76 18.72 -0.79
C GLN A 33 -26.29 19.66 -1.88
N LEU A 34 -25.43 20.09 -2.80
CA LEU A 34 -25.82 20.91 -3.96
C LEU A 34 -26.77 20.16 -4.89
N ALA A 35 -26.46 18.90 -5.21
CA ALA A 35 -27.33 18.05 -6.02
C ALA A 35 -28.72 17.87 -5.41
N ALA A 36 -28.81 17.66 -4.09
CA ALA A 36 -30.08 17.56 -3.38
C ALA A 36 -30.87 18.88 -3.42
N THR A 37 -30.17 20.01 -3.24
CA THR A 37 -30.76 21.35 -3.28
C THR A 37 -31.28 21.67 -4.67
N LEU A 38 -30.47 21.48 -5.72
CA LEU A 38 -30.87 21.65 -7.12
C LEU A 38 -32.06 20.74 -7.47
N ARG A 39 -32.06 19.50 -6.98
CA ARG A 39 -33.17 18.59 -7.22
C ARG A 39 -34.46 19.11 -6.59
N ARG A 40 -34.42 19.53 -5.32
CA ARG A 40 -35.58 20.01 -4.56
C ARG A 40 -36.11 21.35 -5.07
N ASP A 41 -35.22 22.30 -5.32
CA ASP A 41 -35.59 23.71 -5.51
C ASP A 41 -35.67 24.11 -6.99
N LEU A 42 -34.99 23.39 -7.89
CA LEU A 42 -35.00 23.68 -9.32
C LEU A 42 -35.69 22.58 -10.13
N ILE A 43 -35.24 21.33 -10.02
CA ILE A 43 -35.66 20.27 -10.93
C ILE A 43 -37.09 19.82 -10.66
N MET A 44 -37.44 19.55 -9.39
CA MET A 44 -38.78 19.12 -9.04
C MET A 44 -39.83 20.18 -9.46
N PRO A 45 -39.68 21.47 -9.11
CA PRO A 45 -40.63 22.51 -9.55
C PRO A 45 -40.66 22.69 -11.06
N MET A 46 -39.50 22.66 -11.73
CA MET A 46 -39.43 22.84 -13.18
C MET A 46 -40.13 21.69 -13.92
N VAL A 47 -39.94 20.44 -13.49
CA VAL A 47 -40.61 19.29 -14.09
C VAL A 47 -42.11 19.30 -13.77
N ALA A 48 -42.49 19.60 -12.53
CA ALA A 48 -43.89 19.69 -12.13
C ALA A 48 -44.65 20.75 -12.93
N LEU A 49 -44.04 21.92 -13.15
CA LEU A 49 -44.64 23.01 -13.92
C LEU A 49 -44.75 22.71 -15.42
N ASN A 50 -43.73 22.07 -16.02
CA ASN A 50 -43.68 21.84 -17.47
C ASN A 50 -44.30 20.51 -17.93
N ARG A 51 -44.40 19.52 -17.05
CA ARG A 51 -44.77 18.13 -17.38
C ARG A 51 -45.76 17.51 -16.40
N GLY A 52 -46.25 18.27 -15.43
CA GLY A 52 -47.12 17.78 -14.36
C GLY A 52 -46.36 16.99 -13.29
N GLU A 53 -47.05 16.70 -12.18
CA GLU A 53 -46.48 15.93 -11.08
C GLU A 53 -46.13 14.50 -11.52
N ARG A 54 -44.96 14.02 -11.09
CA ARG A 54 -44.47 12.67 -11.37
C ARG A 54 -44.11 11.95 -10.08
N LYS A 55 -44.20 10.62 -10.09
CA LYS A 55 -43.70 9.77 -8.99
C LYS A 55 -42.17 9.81 -8.88
N GLU A 56 -41.49 10.01 -10.00
CA GLU A 56 -40.03 10.06 -10.08
C GLU A 56 -39.55 11.30 -10.84
N TYR A 57 -38.54 11.95 -10.27
CA TYR A 57 -37.87 13.11 -10.85
C TYR A 57 -36.42 12.77 -11.21
N PRO A 58 -35.81 13.46 -12.20
CA PRO A 58 -34.39 13.29 -12.55
C PRO A 58 -33.45 13.57 -11.37
N ARG A 59 -32.40 12.77 -11.21
CA ARG A 59 -31.34 13.00 -10.22
C ARG A 59 -30.18 13.72 -10.87
N VAL A 60 -29.65 14.72 -10.18
CA VAL A 60 -28.37 15.34 -10.52
C VAL A 60 -27.31 14.69 -9.64
N ILE A 61 -26.17 14.39 -10.24
CA ILE A 61 -24.99 13.88 -9.56
C ILE A 61 -23.88 14.88 -9.91
N ILE A 62 -23.29 15.47 -8.89
CA ILE A 62 -22.16 16.39 -9.03
C ILE A 62 -20.98 15.68 -8.41
N GLU A 63 -20.11 15.15 -9.26
CA GLU A 63 -18.90 14.44 -8.87
C GLU A 63 -17.75 14.91 -9.76
N ARG A 64 -16.54 14.94 -9.20
CA ARG A 64 -15.33 15.22 -9.97
C ARG A 64 -14.94 13.98 -10.75
N GLU A 65 -14.77 14.12 -12.06
CA GLU A 65 -14.17 13.07 -12.89
C GLU A 65 -12.71 12.86 -12.45
N VAL A 66 -12.44 11.71 -11.84
CA VAL A 66 -11.08 11.30 -11.50
C VAL A 66 -10.55 10.52 -12.70
N PRO A 67 -9.50 11.00 -13.39
CA PRO A 67 -8.91 10.24 -14.49
C PRO A 67 -8.40 8.90 -13.92
N PRO A 68 -8.69 7.78 -14.59
CA PRO A 68 -8.28 6.49 -14.09
C PRO A 68 -6.75 6.39 -14.09
N ASP A 69 -6.20 5.74 -13.07
CA ASP A 69 -4.75 5.58 -12.97
C ASP A 69 -4.26 4.59 -14.03
N ARG A 70 -3.61 5.15 -15.05
CA ARG A 70 -3.08 4.42 -16.20
C ARG A 70 -2.06 3.36 -15.79
N LYS A 71 -1.32 3.56 -14.69
CA LYS A 71 -0.35 2.58 -14.18
C LYS A 71 -1.05 1.35 -13.61
N LEU A 72 -2.02 1.57 -12.73
CA LEU A 72 -2.85 0.50 -12.18
C LEU A 72 -3.54 -0.30 -13.28
N ILE A 73 -4.07 0.37 -14.31
CA ILE A 73 -4.69 -0.30 -15.45
C ILE A 73 -3.67 -1.15 -16.23
N SER A 74 -2.47 -0.63 -16.48
CA SER A 74 -1.43 -1.42 -17.16
C SER A 74 -0.99 -2.65 -16.37
N GLU A 75 -0.83 -2.53 -15.05
CA GLU A 75 -0.45 -3.65 -14.16
C GLU A 75 -1.54 -4.74 -14.14
N VAL A 76 -2.81 -4.32 -14.05
CA VAL A 76 -3.95 -5.24 -14.08
C VAL A 76 -4.07 -5.95 -15.43
N LEU A 77 -3.84 -5.24 -16.53
CA LEU A 77 -3.85 -5.84 -17.87
C LEU A 77 -2.69 -6.81 -18.07
N GLU A 78 -1.47 -6.46 -17.63
CA GLU A 78 -0.31 -7.36 -17.69
C GLU A 78 -0.53 -8.65 -16.90
N ALA A 79 -1.20 -8.58 -15.75
CA ALA A 79 -1.51 -9.76 -14.95
C ALA A 79 -2.64 -10.60 -15.58
N LEU A 80 -3.72 -9.99 -16.06
CA LEU A 80 -4.94 -10.71 -16.44
C LEU A 80 -4.98 -11.16 -17.91
N VAL A 81 -4.29 -10.47 -18.82
CA VAL A 81 -4.25 -10.86 -20.25
C VAL A 81 -3.59 -12.24 -20.44
N PRO A 82 -2.44 -12.56 -19.79
CA PRO A 82 -1.87 -13.90 -19.83
C PRO A 82 -2.76 -14.98 -19.19
N MET A 83 -3.61 -14.60 -18.22
CA MET A 83 -4.57 -15.50 -17.59
C MET A 83 -5.83 -15.75 -18.45
N GLY A 84 -5.90 -15.17 -19.65
CA GLY A 84 -6.98 -15.41 -20.62
C GLY A 84 -8.08 -14.35 -20.64
N LEU A 85 -7.89 -13.19 -19.99
CA LEU A 85 -8.84 -12.09 -20.11
C LEU A 85 -8.82 -11.54 -21.54
N ARG A 86 -9.96 -11.61 -22.23
CA ARG A 86 -10.14 -11.06 -23.58
C ARG A 86 -10.73 -9.67 -23.49
N VAL A 87 -9.89 -8.65 -23.62
CA VAL A 87 -10.30 -7.24 -23.66
C VAL A 87 -10.25 -6.73 -25.10
N LYS A 88 -11.20 -5.89 -25.50
CA LYS A 88 -11.13 -5.21 -26.80
C LYS A 88 -9.99 -4.19 -26.78
N ALA A 89 -9.15 -4.21 -27.80
CA ALA A 89 -8.04 -3.26 -27.92
C ALA A 89 -8.53 -1.80 -27.93
N ASP A 90 -9.70 -1.54 -28.54
CA ASP A 90 -10.29 -0.20 -28.63
C ASP A 90 -10.66 0.37 -27.24
N GLU A 91 -11.17 -0.48 -26.36
CA GLU A 91 -11.58 -0.09 -25.00
C GLU A 91 -10.36 0.23 -24.14
N VAL A 92 -9.29 -0.56 -24.25
CA VAL A 92 -8.01 -0.27 -23.59
C VAL A 92 -7.42 1.04 -24.09
N ARG A 93 -7.45 1.30 -25.40
CA ARG A 93 -6.94 2.55 -25.98
C ARG A 93 -7.74 3.77 -25.50
N GLN A 94 -9.06 3.69 -25.47
CA GLN A 94 -9.91 4.76 -24.94
C GLN A 94 -9.64 5.05 -23.47
N ILE A 95 -9.53 4.00 -22.64
CA ILE A 95 -9.21 4.14 -21.21
C ILE A 95 -7.81 4.77 -21.01
N MET A 96 -6.84 4.38 -21.84
CA MET A 96 -5.48 4.91 -21.78
C MET A 96 -5.33 6.29 -22.45
N GLY A 97 -6.33 6.73 -23.20
CA GLY A 97 -6.32 8.01 -23.93
C GLY A 97 -5.47 8.01 -25.20
N PHE A 98 -5.27 6.84 -25.82
CA PHE A 98 -4.60 6.73 -27.11
C PHE A 98 -5.62 6.75 -28.25
N GLU A 99 -5.33 7.53 -29.28
CA GLU A 99 -6.11 7.49 -30.53
C GLU A 99 -5.76 6.25 -31.34
N MET A 100 -6.68 5.87 -32.24
CA MET A 100 -6.44 4.77 -33.16
C MET A 100 -5.43 5.23 -34.22
N PRO A 101 -4.27 4.55 -34.36
CA PRO A 101 -3.29 4.94 -35.36
C PRO A 101 -3.91 4.78 -36.76
N ALA A 102 -3.72 5.76 -37.63
CA ALA A 102 -4.03 5.63 -39.05
C ALA A 102 -2.98 4.73 -39.72
N ASP A 103 -3.31 4.18 -40.90
CA ASP A 103 -2.38 3.33 -41.67
C ASP A 103 -1.05 4.03 -42.03
N ALA A 104 -0.98 5.36 -41.89
CA ALA A 104 0.19 6.19 -42.17
C ALA A 104 0.97 6.63 -40.92
N ASP A 105 0.51 6.29 -39.71
CA ASP A 105 1.15 6.69 -38.46
C ASP A 105 2.24 5.69 -38.05
N GLU A 106 3.34 6.20 -37.50
CA GLU A 106 4.44 5.37 -37.00
C GLU A 106 4.00 4.66 -35.70
N VAL A 107 3.82 3.33 -35.78
CA VAL A 107 3.37 2.50 -34.66
C VAL A 107 4.57 1.91 -33.91
N LEU A 108 4.59 2.10 -32.59
CA LEU A 108 5.54 1.42 -31.71
C LEU A 108 5.12 -0.05 -31.54
N GLU A 109 5.83 -0.95 -32.19
CA GLU A 109 5.64 -2.39 -32.03
C GLU A 109 6.50 -2.93 -30.88
N ALA A 110 5.97 -3.91 -30.14
CA ALA A 110 6.79 -4.65 -29.19
C ALA A 110 7.92 -5.36 -29.96
N PRO A 111 9.16 -5.38 -29.43
CA PRO A 111 10.22 -6.17 -30.04
C PRO A 111 9.72 -7.61 -30.13
N THR A 112 9.58 -8.11 -31.36
CA THR A 112 9.22 -9.50 -31.61
C THR A 112 10.22 -10.36 -30.85
N PRO A 113 9.79 -11.18 -29.87
CA PRO A 113 10.70 -12.12 -29.24
C PRO A 113 11.29 -12.98 -30.37
N PRO A 114 12.62 -13.16 -30.42
CA PRO A 114 13.26 -13.88 -31.51
C PRO A 114 12.55 -15.23 -31.69
N PRO A 115 12.26 -15.66 -32.92
CA PRO A 115 11.57 -16.91 -33.15
C PRO A 115 12.33 -18.00 -32.40
N MET A 116 11.66 -18.61 -31.42
CA MET A 116 12.21 -19.72 -30.67
C MET A 116 12.46 -20.82 -31.69
N GLN A 117 13.72 -21.00 -32.07
CA GLN A 117 14.13 -22.06 -32.98
C GLN A 117 13.72 -23.38 -32.31
N PRO A 118 12.89 -24.21 -32.98
CA PRO A 118 12.56 -25.51 -32.42
C PRO A 118 13.80 -26.39 -32.50
N GLY A 119 14.50 -26.55 -31.38
CA GLY A 119 15.61 -27.50 -31.31
C GLY A 119 16.72 -27.25 -30.30
N GLN A 120 16.42 -26.80 -29.07
CA GLN A 120 17.38 -26.91 -27.96
C GLN A 120 16.67 -27.31 -26.65
N ASP A 121 16.14 -28.53 -26.63
CA ASP A 121 15.91 -29.27 -25.39
C ASP A 121 17.27 -29.72 -24.83
N GLY A 122 17.93 -28.81 -24.12
CA GLY A 122 19.03 -29.11 -23.21
C GLY A 122 18.65 -28.59 -21.83
N PRO A 123 18.79 -29.37 -20.74
CA PRO A 123 18.48 -28.88 -19.41
C PRO A 123 19.35 -27.64 -19.11
N PRO A 124 18.78 -26.57 -18.51
CA PRO A 124 19.51 -25.34 -18.27
C PRO A 124 20.69 -25.61 -17.32
N ASP A 125 21.85 -25.07 -17.69
CA ASP A 125 23.06 -25.11 -16.88
C ASP A 125 22.76 -24.46 -15.50
N PRO A 126 23.01 -25.14 -14.36
CA PRO A 126 22.71 -24.60 -13.03
C PRO A 126 23.41 -23.26 -12.72
N ALA A 127 24.45 -22.89 -13.47
CA ALA A 127 25.08 -21.59 -13.38
C ALA A 127 24.17 -20.43 -13.86
N THR A 128 23.38 -20.64 -14.90
CA THR A 128 22.52 -19.61 -15.50
C THR A 128 21.27 -19.37 -14.66
N ALA A 129 20.71 -20.43 -14.06
CA ALA A 129 19.60 -20.31 -13.11
C ALA A 129 20.02 -19.52 -11.85
N ARG A 130 21.24 -19.73 -11.35
CA ARG A 130 21.76 -19.01 -10.17
C ARG A 130 22.03 -17.54 -10.45
N ALA A 131 22.47 -17.19 -11.66
CA ALA A 131 22.66 -15.81 -12.09
C ALA A 131 21.32 -15.06 -12.24
N LEU A 132 20.28 -15.72 -12.74
CA LEU A 132 18.95 -15.13 -12.87
C LEU A 132 18.30 -14.87 -11.50
N THR A 133 18.45 -15.78 -10.54
CA THR A 133 17.94 -15.61 -9.17
C THR A 133 18.66 -14.48 -8.41
N LEU A 134 19.97 -14.31 -8.64
CA LEU A 134 20.75 -13.20 -8.08
C LEU A 134 20.37 -11.86 -8.70
N ALA A 135 20.10 -11.81 -10.02
CA ALA A 135 19.66 -10.59 -10.70
C ALA A 135 18.25 -10.15 -10.28
N LEU A 136 17.33 -11.10 -10.10
CA LEU A 136 15.95 -10.80 -9.67
C LEU A 136 15.84 -10.43 -8.19
N GLY A 137 16.79 -10.85 -7.35
CA GLY A 137 16.86 -10.43 -5.93
C GLY A 137 17.39 -9.02 -5.70
N GLN A 138 18.07 -8.43 -6.69
CA GLN A 138 18.69 -7.09 -6.61
C GLN A 138 17.82 -5.99 -7.23
N ALA A 139 16.66 -6.33 -7.80
CA ALA A 139 15.76 -5.41 -8.49
C ALA A 139 14.66 -4.81 -7.59
N ARG A 140 14.91 -4.67 -6.28
CA ARG A 140 14.21 -3.66 -5.49
C ARG A 140 15.05 -2.38 -5.59
N PRO A 141 14.48 -1.22 -5.98
CA PRO A 141 15.19 0.02 -5.74
C PRO A 141 15.43 0.07 -4.24
N ALA A 142 16.69 0.03 -3.83
CA ALA A 142 17.04 0.27 -2.44
C ALA A 142 16.49 1.66 -2.13
N ALA A 143 15.44 1.73 -1.30
CA ALA A 143 15.13 2.96 -0.61
C ALA A 143 16.46 3.43 0.00
N VAL A 144 16.81 4.70 -0.20
CA VAL A 144 17.99 5.27 0.46
C VAL A 144 17.71 5.15 1.94
N ALA A 145 18.30 4.12 2.57
CA ALA A 145 18.10 3.82 3.98
C ALA A 145 18.54 5.06 4.74
N ASP A 146 17.60 5.72 5.39
CA ASP A 146 17.92 6.89 6.20
C ASP A 146 18.57 6.44 7.52
N ALA A 147 18.98 7.41 8.35
CA ALA A 147 19.61 7.10 9.63
C ALA A 147 18.72 6.26 10.55
N ILE A 148 17.38 6.35 10.40
CA ILE A 148 16.42 5.56 11.16
C ILE A 148 16.39 4.13 10.63
N ASP A 149 16.38 3.94 9.31
CA ASP A 149 16.42 2.60 8.69
C ASP A 149 17.68 1.81 9.10
N LEU A 150 18.83 2.48 9.15
CA LEU A 150 20.10 1.87 9.59
C LEU A 150 20.09 1.54 11.08
N ALA A 151 19.51 2.42 11.92
CA ALA A 151 19.38 2.19 13.35
C ALA A 151 18.43 1.02 13.65
N VAL A 152 17.31 0.93 12.95
CA VAL A 152 16.37 -0.19 13.03
C VAL A 152 17.05 -1.47 12.57
N ALA A 153 17.73 -1.48 11.42
CA ALA A 153 18.44 -2.67 10.94
C ALA A 153 19.50 -3.16 11.94
N HIS A 154 20.20 -2.24 12.61
CA HIS A 154 21.17 -2.60 13.65
C HIS A 154 20.51 -3.18 14.90
N ALA A 155 19.42 -2.58 15.38
CA ALA A 155 18.72 -3.07 16.58
C ALA A 155 17.92 -4.35 16.37
N THR A 156 17.38 -4.54 15.17
CA THR A 156 16.58 -5.72 14.82
C THR A 156 17.45 -6.85 14.27
N GLY A 157 18.79 -6.72 14.26
CA GLY A 157 19.69 -7.79 13.84
C GLY A 157 19.72 -8.96 14.82
N ASP A 158 19.67 -8.67 16.13
CA ASP A 158 19.79 -9.65 17.23
C ASP A 158 18.50 -9.82 18.04
N TRP A 159 17.33 -9.58 17.42
CA TRP A 159 16.04 -9.62 18.11
C TRP A 159 15.64 -11.01 18.61
N GLU A 160 16.02 -12.08 17.89
CA GLU A 160 15.70 -13.46 18.24
C GLU A 160 16.28 -13.86 19.62
N PRO A 161 17.61 -13.71 19.88
CA PRO A 161 18.18 -13.94 21.20
C PRO A 161 17.60 -13.06 22.32
N LEU A 162 17.05 -11.89 21.99
CA LEU A 162 16.45 -10.98 22.96
C LEU A 162 15.01 -11.38 23.34
N MET A 163 14.29 -12.05 22.44
CA MET A 163 12.94 -12.58 22.68
C MET A 163 12.96 -13.92 23.41
N ASP A 164 14.09 -14.61 23.43
CA ASP A 164 14.27 -15.90 24.09
C ASP A 164 13.74 -15.94 25.54
N PRO A 165 14.09 -15.00 26.44
CA PRO A 165 13.62 -15.04 27.84
C PRO A 165 12.10 -14.86 27.97
N VAL A 166 11.48 -14.16 27.01
CA VAL A 166 10.04 -13.91 26.93
C VAL A 166 9.30 -15.11 26.35
N LEU A 167 9.87 -15.77 25.33
CA LEU A 167 9.21 -16.84 24.58
C LEU A 167 9.50 -18.24 25.15
N LYS A 168 10.65 -18.46 25.81
CA LYS A 168 11.02 -19.76 26.41
C LYS A 168 9.96 -20.27 27.39
N PRO A 169 9.41 -19.46 28.32
CA PRO A 169 8.34 -19.91 29.21
C PRO A 169 7.09 -20.35 28.45
N VAL A 170 6.73 -19.66 27.36
CA VAL A 170 5.59 -19.99 26.51
C VAL A 170 5.79 -21.34 25.83
N PHE A 171 6.95 -21.56 25.22
CA PHE A 171 7.25 -22.82 24.54
C PHE A 171 7.42 -23.99 25.51
N ALA A 172 7.97 -23.76 26.70
CA ALA A 172 8.05 -24.77 27.75
C ALA A 172 6.65 -25.18 28.23
N THR A 173 5.80 -24.20 28.56
CA THR A 173 4.43 -24.46 29.02
C THR A 173 3.57 -25.13 27.94
N ALA A 174 3.75 -24.75 26.67
CA ALA A 174 3.08 -25.39 25.54
C ALA A 174 3.51 -26.86 25.37
N ARG A 175 4.81 -27.15 25.55
CA ARG A 175 5.34 -28.51 25.49
C ARG A 175 4.82 -29.38 26.63
N ASP A 176 4.86 -28.88 27.86
CA ASP A 176 4.36 -29.60 29.04
C ASP A 176 2.85 -29.85 28.97
N ALA A 177 2.10 -28.90 28.40
CA ALA A 177 0.67 -29.05 28.18
C ALA A 177 0.36 -30.11 27.12
N LEU A 178 1.15 -30.21 26.04
CA LEU A 178 1.01 -31.25 25.02
C LEU A 178 1.19 -32.66 25.60
N GLU A 179 1.99 -32.83 26.64
CA GLU A 179 2.20 -34.12 27.32
C GLU A 179 1.10 -34.46 28.34
N SER A 180 0.45 -33.46 28.95
CA SER A 180 -0.44 -33.64 30.11
C SER A 180 -1.94 -33.45 29.85
N GLY A 181 -2.35 -32.82 28.73
CA GLY A 181 -3.78 -32.60 28.44
C GLY A 181 -4.11 -31.73 27.22
N GLY A 182 -3.12 -31.39 26.40
CA GLY A 182 -3.29 -30.62 25.17
C GLY A 182 -3.69 -29.16 25.40
N LEU A 183 -4.45 -28.61 24.44
CA LEU A 183 -4.79 -27.18 24.38
C LEU A 183 -5.53 -26.66 25.62
N ALA A 184 -6.35 -27.50 26.27
CA ALA A 184 -7.12 -27.11 27.46
C ALA A 184 -6.20 -26.78 28.64
N THR A 185 -5.22 -27.63 28.90
CA THR A 185 -4.23 -27.44 29.97
C THR A 185 -3.31 -26.26 29.70
N PHE A 186 -2.95 -26.02 28.43
CA PHE A 186 -2.19 -24.82 28.06
C PHE A 186 -2.97 -23.53 28.38
N ARG A 187 -4.26 -23.50 28.03
CA ARG A 187 -5.14 -22.34 28.29
C ARG A 187 -5.31 -22.05 29.78
N GLU A 188 -5.38 -23.07 30.62
CA GLU A 188 -5.46 -22.91 32.08
C GLU A 188 -4.19 -22.32 32.69
N ARG A 189 -3.02 -22.62 32.11
CA ARG A 189 -1.72 -22.16 32.61
C ARG A 189 -1.30 -20.78 32.06
N LEU A 190 -1.90 -20.34 30.96
CA LEU A 190 -1.58 -19.07 30.29
C LEU A 190 -1.65 -17.83 31.19
N PRO A 191 -2.63 -17.66 32.10
CA PRO A 191 -2.73 -16.45 32.92
C PRO A 191 -1.57 -16.25 33.91
N GLY A 192 -0.95 -17.33 34.39
CA GLY A 192 0.20 -17.25 35.32
C GLY A 192 1.55 -17.10 34.63
N LEU A 193 1.58 -17.27 33.30
CA LEU A 193 2.80 -17.26 32.52
C LEU A 193 3.43 -15.87 32.40
N LEU A 194 2.61 -14.82 32.51
CA LEU A 194 3.08 -13.43 32.41
C LEU A 194 4.09 -13.07 33.49
N ASP A 195 3.99 -13.68 34.68
CA ASP A 195 4.90 -13.43 35.79
C ASP A 195 6.29 -14.07 35.57
N ASP A 196 6.36 -15.09 34.71
CA ASP A 196 7.59 -15.84 34.39
C ASP A 196 8.31 -15.29 33.14
N MET A 197 7.70 -14.34 32.43
CA MET A 197 8.27 -13.73 31.22
C MET A 197 9.23 -12.59 31.60
N ASP A 198 10.53 -12.79 31.41
CA ASP A 198 11.54 -11.73 31.63
C ASP A 198 11.58 -10.77 30.42
N ASP A 199 10.88 -9.65 30.54
CA ASP A 199 10.82 -8.59 29.53
C ASP A 199 11.92 -7.53 29.70
N ALA A 200 12.72 -7.58 30.76
CA ALA A 200 13.62 -6.47 31.14
C ALA A 200 14.63 -6.13 30.04
N SER A 201 15.12 -7.14 29.32
CA SER A 201 16.06 -6.96 28.21
C SER A 201 15.43 -6.27 27.01
N VAL A 202 14.17 -6.60 26.72
CA VAL A 202 13.38 -6.05 25.61
C VAL A 202 13.00 -4.61 25.91
N THR A 203 12.50 -4.37 27.12
CA THR A 203 12.13 -3.06 27.62
C THR A 203 13.33 -2.12 27.57
N ARG A 204 14.52 -2.57 27.99
CA ARG A 204 15.75 -1.77 27.90
C ARG A 204 16.14 -1.43 26.45
N LEU A 205 15.99 -2.36 25.51
CA LEU A 205 16.28 -2.11 24.10
C LEU A 205 15.32 -1.05 23.53
N LEU A 206 14.01 -1.20 23.78
CA LEU A 206 13.00 -0.25 23.32
C LEU A 206 13.22 1.15 23.90
N HIS A 207 13.62 1.25 25.17
CA HIS A 207 14.01 2.53 25.77
C HIS A 207 15.23 3.14 25.06
N HIS A 208 16.27 2.35 24.79
CA HIS A 208 17.46 2.85 24.10
C HIS A 208 17.13 3.34 22.68
N LEU A 209 16.31 2.58 21.95
CA LEU A 209 15.90 2.95 20.59
C LEU A 209 15.03 4.19 20.54
N THR A 210 14.05 4.28 21.43
CA THR A 210 13.16 5.46 21.50
C THR A 210 13.98 6.70 21.84
N PHE A 211 14.90 6.60 22.81
CA PHE A 211 15.80 7.68 23.17
C PHE A 211 16.74 8.07 22.02
N SER A 212 17.34 7.09 21.33
CA SER A 212 18.19 7.36 20.16
C SER A 212 17.42 7.99 19.00
N ALA A 213 16.16 7.61 18.81
CA ALA A 213 15.28 8.18 17.79
C ALA A 213 14.91 9.63 18.12
N GLU A 214 14.60 9.95 19.38
CA GLU A 214 14.36 11.33 19.85
C GLU A 214 15.61 12.19 19.65
N LEU A 215 16.79 11.71 20.09
CA LEU A 215 18.04 12.46 19.98
C LEU A 215 18.44 12.71 18.51
N SER A 216 18.16 11.75 17.62
CA SER A 216 18.40 11.88 16.18
C SER A 216 17.37 12.78 15.49
N GLY A 217 16.18 12.93 16.07
CA GLY A 217 15.18 13.93 15.66
C GLY A 217 15.59 15.35 16.03
N ASP A 218 16.15 15.53 17.22
CA ASP A 218 16.56 16.85 17.76
C ASP A 218 17.90 17.35 17.20
N ALA A 219 18.80 16.46 16.79
CA ALA A 219 20.17 16.80 16.35
C ALA A 219 20.28 17.31 14.89
N ILE A 220 19.16 17.56 14.19
CA ILE A 220 19.18 18.20 12.86
C ILE A 220 19.19 19.73 13.06
N PRO A 221 20.32 20.43 12.91
CA PRO A 221 20.34 21.88 13.01
C PRO A 221 19.51 22.50 11.86
N PRO A 222 18.86 23.66 12.07
CA PRO A 222 18.25 24.40 10.97
C PRO A 222 19.38 24.82 10.01
N ASP A 223 19.25 24.46 8.74
CA ASP A 223 20.20 24.79 7.70
C ASP A 223 20.52 26.29 7.73
N GLY A 224 21.80 26.58 8.00
CA GLY A 224 22.36 27.91 7.93
C GLY A 224 22.39 28.40 6.49
N GLU A 225 21.95 29.63 6.32
CA GLU A 225 22.17 30.48 5.15
C GLU A 225 23.60 30.31 4.58
N THR A 226 23.69 29.95 3.30
CA THR A 226 24.55 30.62 2.29
C THR A 226 24.01 30.36 0.89
#